data_AF-A0A2A7WRT9-F1
#
_entry.id   AF-A0A2A7WRT9-F1
#
_cell.length_a   1.000
_cell.length_b   1.000
_cell.length_c   1.000
_cell.angle_alpha   90.00
_cell.angle_beta   90.00
_cell.angle_gamma   90.00
#
_symmetry.space_group_name_H-M   'P 1'
#
loop_
_entity.id
_entity.type
_entity.pdbx_description
1 polymer ?
#
loop_
_entity_poly.entity_id
_entity_poly.type
_entity_poly.pdbx_seq_one_letter_code
_entity_poly.pdbx_strand_id
1 'polypeptide(L)'
;TLSIVGALIFGQAAIQAGFISNSMIIIVAVTAIASFAIPYYKMSIVARIFRYAILLAGAYVGLLGVSFVSMIIFIHLCSLRSFSEPYFAPFATFRFKSQRDTILVLPPGGNPNPVK
;
A
#
# COMPACT_ATOMS: atom_id res chain seq x y z
N THR A 1 -3.60 29.97 9.89
CA THR A 1 -2.26 30.14 10.51
C THR A 1 -2.10 29.27 11.75
N LEU A 2 -3.05 29.30 12.70
CA LEU A 2 -3.07 28.43 13.88
C LEU A 2 -2.94 26.92 13.56
N SER A 3 -3.60 26.42 12.50
CA SER A 3 -3.55 24.99 12.15
C SER A 3 -2.16 24.50 11.72
N ILE A 4 -1.36 25.36 11.08
CA ILE A 4 0.00 25.00 10.61
C ILE A 4 0.97 25.02 11.79
N VAL A 5 0.90 26.08 12.61
CA VAL A 5 1.76 26.23 13.79
C VAL A 5 1.47 25.14 14.83
N GLY A 6 0.20 24.76 15.02
CA GLY A 6 -0.18 23.68 15.93
C GLY A 6 0.39 22.31 15.54
N ALA A 7 0.34 21.95 14.25
CA ALA A 7 0.88 20.68 13.76
C ALA A 7 2.40 20.58 13.91
N LEU A 8 3.12 21.68 13.65
CA LEU A 8 4.58 21.74 13.78
C LEU A 8 5.04 21.64 15.24
N ILE A 9 4.41 22.39 16.14
CA ILE A 9 4.75 22.38 17.57
C ILE A 9 4.49 20.99 18.18
N PHE A 10 3.37 20.35 17.85
CA PHE A 10 3.04 19.02 18.35
C PHE A 10 4.04 17.96 17.85
N GLY A 11 4.45 18.03 16.58
CA GLY A 11 5.48 17.14 16.03
C GLY A 11 6.84 17.30 16.70
N GLN A 12 7.26 18.55 16.97
CA GLN A 12 8.50 18.84 17.68
C GLN A 12 8.44 18.35 19.14
N ALA A 13 7.33 18.59 19.83
CA ALA A 13 7.13 18.12 21.20
C ALA A 13 7.17 16.58 21.31
N ALA A 14 6.60 15.86 20.33
CA ALA A 14 6.64 14.39 20.31
C ALA A 14 8.05 13.81 20.16
N ILE A 15 8.94 14.50 19.43
CA ILE A 15 10.35 14.11 19.29
C ILE A 15 11.11 14.42 20.58
N GLN A 16 10.91 15.61 21.16
CA GLN A 16 11.57 16.02 22.42
C GLN A 16 11.16 15.14 23.60
N ALA A 17 9.91 14.67 23.63
CA ALA A 17 9.39 13.75 24.64
C ALA A 17 9.87 12.30 24.46
N GLY A 18 10.59 11.98 23.39
CA GLY A 18 11.12 10.64 23.13
C GLY A 18 10.08 9.61 22.67
N PHE A 19 8.86 10.02 22.35
CA PHE A 19 7.84 9.11 21.80
C PHE A 19 8.17 8.64 20.38
N ILE A 20 8.90 9.44 19.61
CA ILE A 20 9.16 9.23 18.18
C ILE A 20 10.61 9.65 17.85
N SER A 21 11.32 8.87 17.03
CA SER A 21 12.66 9.23 16.54
C SER A 21 12.62 10.15 15.31
N ASN A 22 13.68 10.94 15.11
CA ASN A 22 13.77 11.86 13.97
C ASN A 22 13.76 11.15 12.60
N SER A 23 14.22 9.90 12.51
CA SER A 23 14.11 9.11 11.29
C SER A 23 12.68 8.60 11.06
N MET A 24 11.94 8.27 12.11
CA MET A 24 10.59 7.72 12.01
C MET A 24 9.59 8.76 11.46
N ILE A 25 9.68 10.03 11.89
CA ILE A 25 8.76 11.08 11.41
C ILE A 25 8.86 11.30 9.89
N ILE A 26 10.07 11.18 9.32
CA ILE A 26 10.29 11.29 7.87
C ILE A 26 9.59 10.14 7.14
N ILE A 27 9.74 8.91 7.63
CA ILE A 27 9.11 7.72 7.04
C ILE A 27 7.58 7.84 7.06
N VAL A 28 7.02 8.31 8.17
CA VAL A 28 5.56 8.51 8.31
C VAL A 28 5.06 9.60 7.38
N ALA A 29 5.78 10.72 7.23
CA ALA A 29 5.40 11.80 6.32
C ALA A 29 5.36 11.35 4.85
N VAL A 30 6.40 10.62 4.40
CA VAL A 30 6.43 10.05 3.04
C VAL A 30 5.28 9.06 2.84
N THR A 31 5.03 8.20 3.83
CA THR A 31 3.92 7.23 3.79
C THR A 31 2.55 7.91 3.73
N ALA A 32 2.37 9.02 4.46
CA ALA A 32 1.14 9.81 4.44
C ALA A 32 0.90 10.45 3.08
N ILE A 33 1.93 11.03 2.47
CA ILE A 33 1.86 11.61 1.11
C ILE A 33 1.54 10.52 0.09
N ALA A 34 2.21 9.36 0.17
CA ALA A 34 1.97 8.22 -0.72
C ALA A 34 0.52 7.69 -0.62
N SER A 35 -0.13 7.83 0.54
CA SER A 35 -1.52 7.43 0.71
C SER A 35 -2.51 8.24 -0.13
N PHE A 36 -2.13 9.42 -0.64
CA PHE A 36 -2.95 10.21 -1.57
C PHE A 36 -2.89 9.68 -3.01
N ALA A 37 -2.01 8.72 -3.33
CA ALA A 37 -1.95 8.10 -4.66
C ALA A 37 -3.14 7.17 -4.95
N ILE A 38 -3.95 6.80 -3.95
CA ILE A 38 -5.14 5.97 -4.11
C ILE A 38 -6.36 6.89 -4.32
N PRO A 39 -6.87 7.09 -5.55
CA PRO A 39 -8.01 7.98 -5.79
C PRO A 39 -9.34 7.40 -5.29
N TYR A 40 -9.39 6.10 -4.98
CA TYR A 40 -10.60 5.41 -4.54
C TYR A 40 -10.73 5.36 -3.02
N TYR A 41 -11.69 6.10 -2.47
CA TYR A 41 -11.94 6.17 -1.02
C TYR A 41 -12.21 4.80 -0.38
N LYS A 42 -13.00 3.94 -1.05
CA LYS A 42 -13.31 2.58 -0.57
C LYS A 42 -12.05 1.71 -0.47
N MET A 43 -11.08 1.90 -1.36
CA MET A 43 -9.83 1.15 -1.32
C MET A 43 -8.90 1.66 -0.21
N SER A 44 -8.89 2.98 0.03
CA SER A 44 -8.17 3.60 1.16
C SER A 44 -8.68 3.14 2.52
N ILE A 45 -10.01 2.97 2.70
CA ILE A 45 -10.56 2.47 3.98
C ILE A 45 -10.13 1.02 4.24
N VAL A 46 -10.15 0.18 3.19
CA VAL A 46 -9.75 -1.23 3.28
C VAL A 46 -8.25 -1.33 3.62
N ALA A 47 -7.40 -0.55 2.97
CA ALA A 47 -5.96 -0.50 3.27
C ALA A 47 -5.67 -0.08 4.73
N ARG A 48 -6.47 0.84 5.30
CA ARG A 48 -6.37 1.22 6.72
C ARG A 48 -6.73 0.06 7.65
N ILE A 49 -7.79 -0.68 7.37
CA ILE A 49 -8.20 -1.84 8.16
C ILE A 49 -7.09 -2.90 8.18
N PHE A 50 -6.48 -3.20 7.02
CA PHE A 50 -5.33 -4.11 6.95
C PHE A 50 -4.14 -3.63 7.79
N ARG A 51 -3.84 -2.33 7.78
CA ARG A 51 -2.78 -1.76 8.62
C ARG A 51 -3.02 -1.96 10.11
N TYR A 52 -4.25 -1.73 10.59
CA TYR A 52 -4.59 -1.97 12.00
C TYR A 52 -4.49 -3.44 12.37
N ALA A 53 -4.86 -4.36 11.48
CA ALA A 53 -4.70 -5.80 11.71
C ALA A 53 -3.22 -6.19 11.90
N ILE A 54 -2.31 -5.67 11.06
CA ILE A 54 -0.87 -5.90 11.18
C ILE A 54 -0.32 -5.28 12.47
N LEU A 55 -0.77 -4.08 12.83
CA LEU A 55 -0.33 -3.38 14.03
C LEU A 55 -0.73 -4.14 15.30
N LEU A 56 -1.99 -4.58 15.39
CA LEU A 56 -2.46 -5.38 16.52
C LEU A 56 -1.70 -6.70 16.63
N ALA A 57 -1.51 -7.42 15.52
CA ALA A 57 -0.73 -8.65 15.52
C ALA A 57 0.73 -8.44 15.95
N GLY A 58 1.33 -7.31 15.53
CA GLY A 58 2.65 -6.88 15.99
C GLY A 58 2.70 -6.49 17.47
N ALA A 59 1.63 -5.92 18.01
CA ALA A 59 1.54 -5.54 19.42
C ALA A 59 1.49 -6.77 20.34
N TYR A 60 0.81 -7.84 19.94
CA TYR A 60 0.68 -9.05 20.77
C TYR A 60 1.82 -10.07 20.58
N VAL A 61 2.26 -10.31 19.34
CA VAL A 61 3.20 -11.39 19.00
C VAL A 61 4.55 -10.86 18.49
N GLY A 62 4.69 -9.53 18.34
CA GLY A 62 5.90 -8.91 17.83
C GLY A 62 6.11 -9.14 16.33
N LEU A 63 7.38 -9.21 15.90
CA LEU A 63 7.76 -9.36 14.49
C LEU A 63 7.16 -10.63 13.85
N LEU A 64 7.05 -11.72 14.62
CA LEU A 64 6.47 -12.98 14.15
C LEU A 64 5.00 -12.79 13.74
N GLY A 65 4.21 -12.07 14.54
CA GLY A 65 2.82 -11.74 14.22
C GLY A 65 2.68 -10.90 12.95
N VAL A 66 3.56 -9.91 12.79
CA VAL A 66 3.61 -9.07 11.57
C VAL A 66 3.88 -9.92 10.33
N SER A 67 4.86 -10.83 10.39
CA SER A 67 5.23 -11.69 9.25
C SER A 67 4.10 -12.65 8.85
N PHE A 68 3.45 -13.29 9.83
CA PHE A 68 2.36 -14.25 9.61
C PHE A 68 1.12 -13.56 9.04
N VAL A 69 0.70 -12.45 9.65
CA VAL A 69 -0.47 -11.69 9.19
C VAL A 69 -0.20 -11.09 7.82
N SER A 70 1.02 -10.58 7.57
CA SER A 70 1.39 -10.11 6.24
C SER A 70 1.28 -11.22 5.19
N MET A 71 1.74 -12.44 5.47
CA MET A 71 1.58 -13.58 4.55
C MET A 71 0.11 -13.93 4.28
N ILE A 72 -0.73 -13.97 5.32
CA ILE A 72 -2.18 -14.24 5.16
C ILE A 72 -2.83 -13.19 4.26
N ILE A 73 -2.47 -11.92 4.46
CA ILE A 73 -2.95 -10.81 3.62
C ILE A 73 -2.48 -11.00 2.18
N PHE A 74 -1.21 -11.34 1.94
CA PHE A 74 -0.71 -11.61 0.58
C PHE A 74 -1.49 -12.73 -0.12
N ILE A 75 -1.74 -13.85 0.58
CA ILE A 75 -2.53 -14.97 0.04
C ILE A 75 -3.96 -14.52 -0.29
N HIS A 76 -4.58 -13.76 0.61
CA HIS A 76 -5.92 -13.21 0.39
C HIS A 76 -5.94 -12.33 -0.87
N LEU A 77 -5.00 -11.39 -1.01
CA LEU A 77 -4.91 -10.51 -2.18
C LEU A 77 -4.66 -11.27 -3.49
N CYS A 78 -3.88 -12.36 -3.47
CA CYS A 78 -3.70 -13.23 -4.64
C CYS A 78 -5.00 -13.95 -5.06
N SER A 79 -5.88 -14.22 -4.11
CA SER A 79 -7.19 -14.85 -4.39
C SER A 79 -8.24 -13.85 -4.87
N LEU A 80 -8.05 -12.54 -4.63
CA LEU A 80 -8.96 -11.53 -5.16
C LEU A 80 -8.78 -11.40 -6.68
N ARG A 81 -9.85 -11.69 -7.42
CA ARG A 81 -9.97 -11.41 -8.86
C ARG A 81 -10.60 -10.02 -9.03
N SER A 82 -9.98 -9.14 -9.81
CA SER A 82 -10.51 -7.82 -10.16
C SER A 82 -10.79 -7.79 -11.66
N PHE A 83 -12.05 -7.64 -12.06
CA PHE A 83 -12.48 -7.56 -13.46
C PHE A 83 -11.77 -8.58 -14.39
N SER A 84 -11.99 -9.87 -14.13
CA SER A 84 -11.43 -11.04 -14.85
C SER A 84 -9.91 -11.28 -14.77
N GLU A 85 -9.12 -10.38 -14.19
CA GLU A 85 -7.67 -10.57 -13.98
C GLU A 85 -7.34 -10.64 -12.47
N PRO A 86 -6.37 -11.47 -12.03
CA PRO A 86 -5.91 -11.45 -10.64
C PRO A 86 -5.50 -10.04 -10.21
N TYR A 87 -5.79 -9.63 -8.97
CA TYR A 87 -5.38 -8.31 -8.44
C TYR A 87 -3.85 -8.10 -8.48
N PHE A 88 -3.10 -9.21 -8.57
CA PHE A 88 -1.64 -9.26 -8.77
C PHE A 88 -1.21 -9.51 -10.24
N ALA A 89 -2.09 -9.44 -11.24
CA ALA A 89 -1.68 -9.49 -12.65
C ALA A 89 -0.84 -8.23 -12.97
N PRO A 90 0.38 -8.36 -13.55
CA PRO A 90 0.96 -9.50 -14.28
C PRO A 90 2.05 -10.30 -13.52
N PHE A 91 2.13 -10.17 -12.20
CA PHE A 91 3.02 -11.01 -11.37
C PHE A 91 2.40 -12.39 -11.06
N ALA A 92 1.07 -12.49 -11.00
CA ALA A 92 0.36 -13.75 -10.75
C ALA A 92 0.11 -14.60 -12.01
N THR A 93 0.14 -14.01 -13.21
CA THR A 93 0.09 -14.76 -14.48
C THR A 93 1.46 -14.69 -15.14
N PHE A 94 2.23 -15.78 -15.11
CA PHE A 94 3.47 -15.94 -15.88
C PHE A 94 3.17 -15.97 -17.40
N ARG A 95 2.69 -14.85 -17.95
CA ARG A 95 2.54 -14.61 -19.39
C ARG A 95 3.60 -13.60 -19.81
N PHE A 96 4.76 -14.10 -20.26
CA PHE A 96 5.86 -13.30 -20.81
C PHE A 96 5.43 -12.28 -21.88
N LYS A 97 4.32 -12.54 -22.57
CA LYS A 97 3.78 -11.64 -23.60
C LYS A 97 3.02 -10.43 -23.03
N SER A 98 2.40 -10.54 -21.85
CA SER A 98 1.63 -9.44 -21.23
C SER A 98 2.49 -8.47 -20.43
N GLN A 99 3.68 -8.91 -19.98
CA GLN A 99 4.62 -8.07 -19.24
C GLN A 99 5.28 -7.01 -20.14
N ARG A 100 5.42 -7.29 -21.44
CA ARG A 100 6.00 -6.36 -22.42
C ARG A 100 5.10 -5.14 -22.67
N ASP A 101 3.79 -5.33 -22.62
CA ASP A 101 2.81 -4.25 -22.86
C ASP A 101 2.59 -3.35 -21.62
N THR A 102 3.01 -3.80 -20.42
CA THR A 102 2.93 -3.01 -19.17
C THR A 102 4.23 -2.22 -18.91
N ILE A 103 5.38 -2.75 -19.29
CA ILE A 103 6.68 -2.05 -19.17
C ILE A 103 6.87 -1.05 -20.33
N LEU A 104 6.36 -1.39 -21.51
CA LEU A 104 6.39 -0.55 -22.70
C LEU A 104 4.94 -0.36 -23.14
N VAL A 105 4.32 0.75 -22.73
CA VAL A 105 2.97 1.12 -23.18
C VAL A 105 3.00 1.30 -24.70
N LEU A 106 2.73 0.22 -25.43
CA LEU A 106 2.50 0.27 -26.86
C LEU A 106 1.10 0.85 -27.09
N PRO A 107 0.97 1.92 -27.90
CA PRO A 107 -0.31 2.56 -28.14
C PRO A 107 -1.33 1.60 -28.79
N PRO A 108 -2.63 1.79 -28.54
CA PRO A 108 -3.70 0.94 -29.04
C PRO A 108 -3.91 1.19 -30.54
N GLY A 109 -3.09 0.56 -31.36
CA GLY A 109 -3.18 0.65 -32.81
C GLY A 109 -2.27 -0.37 -33.47
N GLY A 110 -2.67 -1.64 -33.45
CA GLY A 110 -1.95 -2.63 -34.27
C GLY A 110 -2.08 -4.12 -33.96
N ASN A 111 -2.96 -4.61 -33.07
CA ASN A 111 -3.11 -6.06 -32.88
C ASN A 111 -4.58 -6.53 -32.94
N PRO A 112 -4.96 -7.30 -33.97
CA PRO A 112 -6.33 -7.78 -34.19
C PRO A 112 -6.57 -9.13 -33.51
N ASN A 113 -6.55 -9.21 -32.17
CA ASN A 113 -6.98 -10.42 -31.49
C ASN A 113 -7.93 -10.11 -30.33
N PRO A 114 -9.14 -10.69 -30.34
CA PRO A 114 -10.24 -10.27 -29.49
C PRO A 114 -9.99 -10.64 -28.03
N VAL A 115 -10.24 -9.67 -27.19
CA VAL A 115 -10.36 -9.80 -25.74
C VAL A 115 -11.50 -10.79 -25.46
N LYS A 116 -11.18 -11.92 -24.83
CA LYS A 116 -12.10 -12.78 -24.08
C LYS A 116 -11.54 -12.94 -22.68
#